data_AF-A0A1F5UI29-F1
#
_entry.id   AF-A0A1F5UI29-F1
#
_cell.length_a   1.000
_cell.length_b   1.000
_cell.length_c   1.000
_cell.angle_alpha   90.00
_cell.angle_beta   90.00
_cell.angle_gamma   90.00
#
_symmetry.space_group_name_H-M   'P 1'
#
loop_
_entity.id
_entity.type
_entity.pdbx_description
1 polymer ?
#
loop_
_entity_poly.entity_id
_entity_poly.type
_entity_poly.pdbx_seq_one_letter_code
_entity_poly.pdbx_strand_id
1 'polypeptide(L)'
;MKKFLLFLLLLVIGSVAAGIYGVLHDQITYTISSEYFTLFKFRQFGRVVPLDFFNLPPRLAVSIVGWMATWWVGFIAAIILGLFGLIHKEPREMFKRSMQAFIFVIAAAVLFGFIGYFFAKFSFFDNLANWYIPEGLLDWESFRTVGTIHNFSYLGGAVGNLAGIFWQFYSKSTKYIMAKAKRKLKKQSIFREKNKVECETISKLLFEKDPIGINYENNTDEYDSEAVMIFQKLNKCRSVEDVKTLVYQVFVDQFDKEIAGPIEHYADIAEELYKKFLQIGKK
;
A
#
# COMPACT_ATOMS: atom_id res chain seq x y z
N MET A 1 -25.23 -7.39 -15.94
CA MET A 1 -26.28 -7.43 -14.90
C MET A 1 -25.86 -8.15 -13.62
N LYS A 2 -25.42 -9.42 -13.63
CA LYS A 2 -25.10 -10.17 -12.40
C LYS A 2 -24.03 -9.50 -11.49
N LYS A 3 -22.94 -8.96 -12.07
CA LYS A 3 -21.91 -8.24 -11.29
C LYS A 3 -22.44 -6.99 -10.61
N PHE A 4 -23.29 -6.24 -11.30
CA PHE A 4 -23.90 -5.03 -10.75
C PHE A 4 -24.82 -5.36 -9.56
N LEU A 5 -25.64 -6.41 -9.67
CA LEU A 5 -26.46 -6.88 -8.55
C LEU A 5 -25.61 -7.34 -7.36
N LEU A 6 -24.50 -8.06 -7.61
CA LEU A 6 -23.58 -8.48 -6.55
C LEU A 6 -22.83 -7.30 -5.94
N PHE A 7 -22.51 -6.27 -6.73
CA PHE A 7 -21.94 -5.03 -6.23
C PHE A 7 -22.92 -4.34 -5.27
N LEU A 8 -24.18 -4.16 -5.67
CA LEU A 8 -25.22 -3.59 -4.79
C LEU A 8 -25.40 -4.42 -3.51
N LEU A 9 -25.37 -5.75 -3.62
CA LEU A 9 -25.42 -6.64 -2.47
C LEU A 9 -24.24 -6.43 -1.52
N LEU A 10 -23.03 -6.25 -2.05
CA LEU A 10 -21.84 -5.94 -1.23
C LEU A 10 -22.00 -4.60 -0.48
N LEU A 11 -22.65 -3.59 -1.07
CA LEU A 11 -22.92 -2.33 -0.38
C LEU A 11 -23.79 -2.53 0.86
N VAL A 12 -24.85 -3.33 0.74
CA VAL A 12 -25.75 -3.65 1.86
C VAL A 12 -25.00 -4.48 2.91
N ILE A 13 -24.30 -5.54 2.49
CA ILE A 13 -23.54 -6.40 3.41
C ILE A 13 -22.48 -5.59 4.17
N GLY A 14 -21.70 -4.76 3.47
CA GLY A 14 -20.67 -3.93 4.07
C GLY A 14 -21.24 -2.97 5.11
N SER A 15 -22.37 -2.33 4.79
CA SER A 15 -23.06 -1.41 5.70
C SER A 15 -23.53 -2.12 6.97
N VAL A 16 -24.20 -3.26 6.82
CA VAL A 16 -24.71 -4.05 7.95
C VAL A 16 -23.57 -4.60 8.79
N ALA A 17 -22.52 -5.13 8.17
CA ALA A 17 -21.36 -5.69 8.87
C ALA A 17 -20.62 -4.61 9.70
N ALA A 18 -20.39 -3.43 9.12
CA ALA A 18 -19.76 -2.33 9.84
C ALA A 18 -20.66 -1.77 10.95
N GLY A 19 -21.98 -1.71 10.73
CA GLY A 19 -22.95 -1.32 11.75
C GLY A 19 -22.96 -2.28 12.95
N ILE A 20 -22.99 -3.60 12.69
CA ILE A 20 -22.90 -4.64 13.74
C ILE A 20 -21.55 -4.54 14.48
N TYR A 21 -20.45 -4.35 13.75
CA TYR A 21 -19.14 -4.11 14.36
C TYR A 21 -19.18 -2.90 15.29
N GLY A 22 -19.73 -1.76 14.85
CA GLY A 22 -19.84 -0.55 15.66
C GLY A 22 -20.67 -0.77 16.92
N VAL A 23 -21.80 -1.47 16.82
CA VAL A 23 -22.61 -1.85 17.99
C VAL A 23 -21.77 -2.64 19.00
N LEU A 24 -21.11 -3.72 18.57
CA LEU A 24 -20.34 -4.59 19.47
C LEU A 24 -19.11 -3.86 20.05
N HIS A 25 -18.40 -3.12 19.21
CA HIS A 25 -17.27 -2.30 19.60
C HIS A 25 -17.64 -1.28 20.68
N ASP A 26 -18.79 -0.62 20.51
CA ASP A 26 -19.25 0.40 21.46
C ASP A 26 -19.76 -0.22 22.76
N GLN A 27 -20.32 -1.44 22.73
CA GLN A 27 -20.62 -2.17 23.97
C GLN A 27 -19.36 -2.46 24.80
N ILE A 28 -18.27 -2.84 24.14
CA ILE A 28 -16.99 -3.10 24.81
C ILE A 28 -16.44 -1.79 25.36
N THR A 29 -16.35 -0.75 24.53
CA THR A 29 -15.72 0.52 24.93
C THR A 29 -16.55 1.31 25.95
N TYR A 30 -17.88 1.20 25.95
CA TYR A 30 -18.73 1.77 27.00
C TYR A 30 -18.43 1.16 28.38
N THR A 31 -17.99 -0.10 28.42
CA THR A 31 -17.55 -0.75 29.67
C THR A 31 -16.22 -0.20 30.17
N ILE A 32 -15.38 0.34 29.27
CA ILE A 32 -14.11 0.99 29.61
C ILE A 32 -14.35 2.42 30.08
N SER A 33 -15.17 3.21 29.36
CA SER A 33 -15.53 4.57 29.76
C SER A 33 -16.97 4.87 29.36
N SER A 34 -17.86 4.93 30.36
CA SER A 34 -19.23 5.41 30.16
C SER A 34 -19.26 6.92 29.89
N GLU A 35 -18.34 7.68 30.50
CA GLU A 35 -18.19 9.13 30.31
C GLU A 35 -17.88 9.52 28.86
N TYR A 36 -17.13 8.67 28.12
CA TYR A 36 -16.92 8.87 26.69
C TYR A 36 -18.23 8.93 25.89
N PHE A 37 -19.23 8.19 26.33
CA PHE A 37 -20.54 8.19 25.68
C PHE A 37 -21.43 9.30 26.21
N THR A 38 -21.60 9.42 27.53
CA THR A 38 -22.55 10.37 28.13
C THR A 38 -22.13 11.83 27.98
N LEU A 39 -20.82 12.13 28.09
CA LEU A 39 -20.31 13.50 28.02
C LEU A 39 -19.95 13.93 26.59
N PHE A 40 -19.67 12.98 25.70
CA PHE A 40 -19.26 13.26 24.32
C PHE A 40 -20.20 12.67 23.27
N LYS A 41 -20.25 11.34 23.09
CA LYS A 41 -20.96 10.74 21.93
C LYS A 41 -22.47 10.99 21.92
N PHE A 42 -23.17 10.91 23.04
CA PHE A 42 -24.61 11.15 23.10
C PHE A 42 -24.94 12.59 22.74
N ARG A 43 -24.15 13.55 23.21
CA ARG A 43 -24.28 14.97 22.82
C ARG A 43 -23.92 15.19 21.35
N GLN A 44 -22.90 14.48 20.84
CA GLN A 44 -22.51 14.55 19.44
C GLN A 44 -23.65 14.06 18.52
N PHE A 45 -24.17 12.86 18.77
CA PHE A 45 -25.20 12.25 17.94
C PHE A 45 -26.60 12.80 18.19
N GLY A 46 -26.92 13.28 19.39
CA GLY A 46 -28.21 13.94 19.69
C GLY A 46 -28.44 15.24 18.91
N ARG A 47 -27.39 15.84 18.34
CA ARG A 47 -27.51 16.99 17.42
C ARG A 47 -27.91 16.59 16.00
N VAL A 48 -27.74 15.32 15.64
CA VAL A 48 -27.90 14.82 14.26
C VAL A 48 -29.04 13.82 14.16
N VAL A 49 -29.25 13.03 15.20
CA VAL A 49 -30.31 12.04 15.31
C VAL A 49 -31.38 12.60 16.26
N PRO A 50 -32.66 12.66 15.85
CA PRO A 50 -33.74 13.19 16.67
C PRO A 50 -34.18 12.18 17.75
N LEU A 51 -33.22 11.75 18.58
CA LEU A 51 -33.40 10.84 19.69
C LEU A 51 -32.79 11.44 20.94
N ASP A 52 -33.53 11.37 22.05
CA ASP A 52 -33.00 11.72 23.36
C ASP A 52 -32.25 10.52 23.94
N PHE A 53 -30.95 10.46 23.67
CA PHE A 53 -30.07 9.38 24.13
C PHE A 53 -29.98 9.28 25.66
N PHE A 54 -30.27 10.36 26.40
CA PHE A 54 -30.17 10.36 27.87
C PHE A 54 -31.37 9.69 28.54
N ASN A 55 -32.51 9.63 27.86
CA ASN A 55 -33.73 8.96 28.34
C ASN A 55 -33.85 7.50 27.86
N LEU A 56 -32.90 7.01 27.07
CA LEU A 56 -32.84 5.62 26.65
C LEU A 56 -32.04 4.76 27.64
N PRO A 57 -32.32 3.45 27.73
CA PRO A 57 -31.42 2.51 28.41
C PRO A 57 -29.99 2.68 27.86
N PRO A 58 -28.95 2.89 28.71
CA PRO A 58 -27.64 3.33 28.23
C PRO A 58 -27.02 2.39 27.19
N ARG A 59 -27.17 1.08 27.38
CA ARG A 59 -26.66 0.06 26.45
C ARG A 59 -27.36 0.11 25.09
N LEU A 60 -28.65 0.44 25.05
CA LEU A 60 -29.39 0.63 23.80
C LEU A 60 -28.94 1.93 23.10
N ALA A 61 -28.77 3.03 23.84
CA ALA A 61 -28.26 4.28 23.30
C ALA A 61 -26.87 4.09 22.67
N VAL A 62 -25.98 3.37 23.36
CA VAL A 62 -24.64 2.98 22.87
C VAL A 62 -24.74 2.15 21.59
N SER A 63 -25.66 1.19 21.48
CA SER A 63 -25.85 0.42 20.25
C SER A 63 -26.28 1.31 19.07
N ILE A 64 -27.20 2.25 19.29
CA ILE A 64 -27.66 3.17 18.23
C ILE A 64 -26.50 4.07 17.78
N VAL A 65 -25.73 4.62 18.73
CA VAL A 65 -24.54 5.41 18.45
C VAL A 65 -23.51 4.61 17.65
N GLY A 66 -23.20 3.39 18.09
CA GLY A 66 -22.23 2.52 17.42
C GLY A 66 -22.64 2.21 15.99
N TRP A 67 -23.91 1.88 15.76
CA TRP A 67 -24.43 1.70 14.41
C TRP A 67 -24.29 2.97 13.58
N MET A 68 -24.79 4.11 14.07
CA MET A 68 -24.76 5.41 13.38
C MET A 68 -23.35 5.90 13.07
N ALA A 69 -22.38 5.57 13.92
CA ALA A 69 -20.99 5.92 13.73
C ALA A 69 -20.32 5.14 12.59
N THR A 70 -20.72 3.89 12.31
CA THR A 70 -19.91 2.98 11.48
C THR A 70 -20.59 2.42 10.23
N TRP A 71 -21.93 2.38 10.13
CA TRP A 71 -22.60 1.73 8.99
C TRP A 71 -22.16 2.32 7.63
N TRP A 72 -22.02 3.65 7.56
CA TRP A 72 -21.63 4.36 6.35
C TRP A 72 -20.16 4.13 5.98
N VAL A 73 -19.30 3.81 6.95
CA VAL A 73 -17.91 3.41 6.68
C VAL A 73 -17.87 2.08 5.95
N GLY A 74 -18.70 1.13 6.37
CA GLY A 74 -18.87 -0.15 5.67
C GLY A 74 -19.38 0.03 4.25
N PHE A 75 -20.30 0.97 4.04
CA PHE A 75 -20.77 1.34 2.71
C PHE A 75 -19.64 1.88 1.81
N ILE A 76 -18.83 2.82 2.30
CA ILE A 76 -17.69 3.37 1.56
C ILE A 76 -16.66 2.28 1.24
N ALA A 77 -16.31 1.45 2.23
CA ALA A 77 -15.42 0.31 2.03
C ALA A 77 -15.98 -0.66 0.95
N ALA A 78 -17.30 -0.88 0.94
CA ALA A 78 -17.95 -1.73 -0.05
C ALA A 78 -17.83 -1.18 -1.47
N ILE A 79 -17.98 0.14 -1.63
CA ILE A 79 -17.79 0.80 -2.92
C ILE A 79 -16.37 0.55 -3.41
N ILE A 80 -15.37 0.86 -2.57
CA ILE A 80 -13.95 0.72 -2.94
C ILE A 80 -13.64 -0.73 -3.31
N LEU A 81 -13.89 -1.67 -2.41
CA LEU A 81 -13.57 -3.08 -2.62
C LEU A 81 -14.38 -3.70 -3.76
N GLY A 82 -15.64 -3.30 -3.90
CA GLY A 82 -16.52 -3.76 -4.98
C GLY A 82 -16.08 -3.27 -6.36
N LEU A 83 -15.62 -2.01 -6.47
CA LEU A 83 -15.06 -1.46 -7.71
C LEU A 83 -13.78 -2.20 -8.12
N PHE A 84 -12.86 -2.41 -7.17
CA PHE A 84 -11.66 -3.22 -7.43
C PHE A 84 -12.01 -4.68 -7.77
N GLY A 85 -13.09 -5.22 -7.20
CA GLY A 85 -13.56 -6.58 -7.53
C GLY A 85 -14.01 -6.75 -8.98
N LEU A 86 -14.33 -5.67 -9.70
CA LEU A 86 -14.73 -5.74 -11.12
C LEU A 86 -13.62 -6.28 -12.03
N ILE A 87 -12.36 -6.27 -11.58
CA ILE A 87 -11.23 -6.90 -12.27
C ILE A 87 -11.45 -8.40 -12.51
N HIS A 88 -12.21 -9.06 -11.62
CA HIS A 88 -12.48 -10.48 -11.74
C HIS A 88 -13.53 -10.73 -12.82
N LYS A 89 -13.17 -11.52 -13.84
CA LYS A 89 -14.07 -11.85 -14.98
C LYS A 89 -15.36 -12.52 -14.50
N GLU A 90 -15.25 -13.51 -13.62
CA GLU A 90 -16.38 -14.29 -13.12
C GLU A 90 -17.09 -13.58 -11.94
N PRO A 91 -18.43 -13.39 -12.00
CA PRO A 91 -19.18 -12.73 -10.92
C PRO A 91 -19.05 -13.42 -9.56
N ARG A 92 -18.98 -14.76 -9.54
CA ARG A 92 -18.80 -15.54 -8.30
C ARG A 92 -17.44 -15.30 -7.66
N GLU A 93 -16.39 -15.20 -8.48
CA GLU A 93 -15.03 -14.93 -7.98
C GLU A 93 -14.91 -13.48 -7.51
N MET A 94 -15.50 -12.51 -8.24
CA MET A 94 -15.63 -11.12 -7.79
C MET A 94 -16.22 -11.08 -6.38
N PHE A 95 -17.42 -11.65 -6.19
CA PHE A 95 -18.10 -11.62 -4.90
C PHE A 95 -17.28 -12.28 -3.79
N LYS A 96 -16.72 -13.46 -4.05
CA LYS A 96 -15.87 -14.19 -3.09
C LYS A 96 -14.65 -13.35 -2.68
N ARG A 97 -13.95 -12.75 -3.64
CA ARG A 97 -12.73 -11.97 -3.39
C ARG A 97 -13.03 -10.67 -2.65
N SER A 98 -14.10 -9.97 -3.02
CA SER A 98 -14.54 -8.77 -2.31
C SER A 98 -15.01 -9.08 -0.88
N MET A 99 -15.70 -10.21 -0.67
CA MET A 99 -16.07 -10.66 0.69
C MET A 99 -14.84 -11.01 1.54
N GLN A 100 -13.83 -11.67 0.97
CA GLN A 100 -12.57 -11.91 1.67
C GLN A 100 -11.85 -10.60 2.01
N ALA A 101 -11.82 -9.64 1.09
CA ALA A 101 -11.28 -8.30 1.33
C ALA A 101 -11.98 -7.60 2.50
N PHE A 102 -13.30 -7.76 2.63
CA PHE A 102 -14.06 -7.25 3.77
C PHE A 102 -13.64 -7.85 5.12
N ILE A 103 -13.30 -9.14 5.15
CA ILE A 103 -12.79 -9.79 6.37
C ILE A 103 -11.49 -9.12 6.80
N PHE A 104 -10.60 -8.75 5.87
CA PHE A 104 -9.38 -7.99 6.20
C PHE A 104 -9.69 -6.62 6.79
N VAL A 105 -10.72 -5.92 6.29
CA VAL A 105 -11.15 -4.63 6.85
C VAL A 105 -11.57 -4.77 8.31
N ILE A 106 -12.47 -5.71 8.61
CA ILE A 106 -12.98 -5.93 9.97
C ILE A 106 -11.86 -6.42 10.90
N ALA A 107 -11.05 -7.38 10.46
CA ALA A 107 -9.95 -7.90 11.25
C ALA A 107 -8.90 -6.83 11.57
N ALA A 108 -8.56 -5.98 10.59
CA ALA A 108 -7.63 -4.87 10.80
C ALA A 108 -8.23 -3.80 11.75
N ALA A 109 -9.51 -3.47 11.62
CA ALA A 109 -10.18 -2.55 12.55
C ALA A 109 -10.15 -3.05 14.00
N VAL A 110 -10.46 -4.34 14.22
CA VAL A 110 -10.35 -4.97 15.55
C VAL A 110 -8.91 -4.93 16.06
N LEU A 111 -7.95 -5.38 15.25
CA LEU A 111 -6.54 -5.43 15.63
C LEU A 111 -6.01 -4.05 16.01
N PHE A 112 -6.31 -3.04 15.19
CA PHE A 112 -5.87 -1.68 15.48
C PHE A 112 -6.59 -1.11 16.69
N GLY A 113 -7.87 -1.41 16.92
CA GLY A 113 -8.54 -1.05 18.17
C GLY A 113 -7.82 -1.60 19.41
N PHE A 114 -7.38 -2.86 19.37
CA PHE A 114 -6.54 -3.45 20.42
C PHE A 114 -5.18 -2.76 20.55
N ILE A 115 -4.51 -2.46 19.43
CA ILE A 115 -3.26 -1.69 19.45
C ILE A 115 -3.50 -0.31 20.06
N GLY A 116 -4.61 0.36 19.74
CA GLY A 116 -5.02 1.65 20.28
C GLY A 116 -5.23 1.63 21.79
N TYR A 117 -5.79 0.53 22.33
CA TYR A 117 -5.91 0.33 23.77
C TYR A 117 -4.54 0.31 24.46
N PHE A 118 -3.62 -0.54 23.98
CA PHE A 118 -2.27 -0.62 24.57
C PHE A 118 -1.47 0.66 24.32
N PHE A 119 -1.62 1.28 23.15
CA PHE A 119 -1.02 2.56 22.83
C PHE A 119 -1.46 3.62 23.82
N ALA A 120 -2.76 3.73 24.14
CA ALA A 120 -3.23 4.65 25.16
C ALA A 120 -2.65 4.36 26.55
N LYS A 121 -2.58 3.08 26.95
CA LYS A 121 -2.10 2.68 28.28
C LYS A 121 -0.60 2.86 28.50
N PHE A 122 0.21 2.69 27.45
CA PHE A 122 1.68 2.73 27.56
C PHE A 122 2.32 4.00 27.00
N SER A 123 1.57 4.80 26.24
CA SER A 123 2.08 6.06 25.71
C SER A 123 1.92 7.18 26.73
N PHE A 124 3.04 7.77 27.13
CA PHE A 124 3.14 9.01 27.91
C PHE A 124 2.87 10.28 27.07
N PHE A 125 2.33 10.13 25.86
CA PHE A 125 1.95 11.27 25.01
C PHE A 125 0.67 11.92 25.55
N ASP A 126 0.83 12.76 26.58
CA ASP A 126 -0.22 13.61 27.15
C ASP A 126 -0.27 14.97 26.44
N ASN A 127 -0.35 14.95 25.11
CA ASN A 127 -0.54 16.19 24.36
C ASN A 127 -2.03 16.58 24.41
N LEU A 128 -2.48 17.00 25.60
CA LEU A 128 -3.85 17.42 25.93
C LEU A 128 -4.37 18.50 24.98
N ALA A 129 -3.48 19.30 24.39
CA ALA A 129 -3.81 20.40 23.48
C ALA A 129 -4.66 19.99 22.27
N ASN A 130 -4.59 18.72 21.84
CA ASN A 130 -5.34 18.24 20.66
C ASN A 130 -6.66 17.53 21.01
N TRP A 131 -6.99 17.40 22.29
CA TRP A 131 -8.18 16.69 22.75
C TRP A 131 -9.24 17.64 23.27
N TYR A 132 -10.48 17.40 22.87
CA TYR A 132 -11.64 18.00 23.53
C TYR A 132 -11.86 17.31 24.88
N ILE A 133 -11.76 18.06 25.96
CA ILE A 133 -12.02 17.60 27.33
C ILE A 133 -13.42 18.11 27.74
N PRO A 134 -14.43 17.24 27.86
CA PRO A 134 -15.76 17.66 28.29
C PRO A 134 -15.76 18.21 29.73
N GLU A 135 -16.59 19.22 29.98
CA GLU A 135 -16.87 19.67 31.34
C GLU A 135 -17.45 18.53 32.20
N GLY A 136 -16.97 18.42 33.44
CA GLY A 136 -17.43 17.42 34.40
C GLY A 136 -16.82 16.03 34.20
N LEU A 137 -15.81 15.86 33.35
CA LEU A 137 -15.10 14.60 33.19
C LEU A 137 -14.30 14.24 34.45
N LEU A 138 -14.51 13.02 34.97
CA LEU A 138 -13.84 12.52 36.17
C LEU A 138 -12.68 11.56 35.83
N ASP A 139 -12.85 10.67 34.85
CA ASP A 139 -11.85 9.67 34.45
C ASP A 139 -11.28 9.98 33.06
N TRP A 140 -10.29 10.87 33.04
CA TRP A 140 -9.56 11.24 31.83
C TRP A 140 -8.88 10.04 31.16
N GLU A 141 -8.31 9.12 31.95
CA GLU A 141 -7.51 8.03 31.42
C GLU A 141 -8.37 7.07 30.61
N SER A 142 -9.52 6.66 31.16
CA SER A 142 -10.45 5.77 30.46
C SER A 142 -11.11 6.47 29.27
N PHE A 143 -11.45 7.76 29.40
CA PHE A 143 -12.01 8.55 28.29
C PHE A 143 -11.04 8.63 27.10
N ARG A 144 -9.78 9.01 27.35
CA ARG A 144 -8.73 9.07 26.32
C ARG A 144 -8.46 7.68 25.73
N THR A 145 -8.47 6.64 26.56
CA THR A 145 -8.27 5.26 26.10
C THR A 145 -9.33 4.87 25.09
N VAL A 146 -10.61 5.11 25.41
CA VAL A 146 -11.72 4.82 24.48
C VAL A 146 -11.61 5.66 23.21
N GLY A 147 -11.34 6.96 23.31
CA GLY A 147 -11.14 7.81 22.12
C GLY A 147 -10.03 7.30 21.21
N THR A 148 -8.92 6.86 21.80
CA THR A 148 -7.77 6.31 21.06
C THR A 148 -8.12 4.99 20.37
N ILE A 149 -8.82 4.07 21.06
CA ILE A 149 -9.32 2.83 20.47
C ILE A 149 -10.16 3.11 19.22
N HIS A 150 -11.08 4.07 19.29
CA HIS A 150 -11.93 4.43 18.15
C HIS A 150 -11.11 4.96 16.98
N ASN A 151 -10.20 5.91 17.21
CA ASN A 151 -9.37 6.49 16.16
C ASN A 151 -8.50 5.42 15.48
N PHE A 152 -7.88 4.54 16.27
CA PHE A 152 -7.11 3.44 15.72
C PHE A 152 -7.98 2.45 14.97
N SER A 153 -9.20 2.16 15.42
CA SER A 153 -10.12 1.28 14.70
C SER A 153 -10.49 1.83 13.32
N TYR A 154 -10.70 3.15 13.18
CA TYR A 154 -10.88 3.79 11.87
C TYR A 154 -9.63 3.67 10.99
N LEU A 155 -8.44 3.90 11.56
CA LEU A 155 -7.16 3.71 10.85
C LEU A 155 -7.01 2.25 10.39
N GLY A 156 -7.35 1.29 11.24
CA GLY A 156 -7.36 -0.14 10.93
C GLY A 156 -8.33 -0.46 9.80
N GLY A 157 -9.51 0.16 9.77
CA GLY A 157 -10.45 0.04 8.65
C GLY A 157 -9.88 0.54 7.32
N ALA A 158 -9.13 1.65 7.33
CA ALA A 158 -8.44 2.19 6.15
C ALA A 158 -7.29 1.28 5.68
N VAL A 159 -6.42 0.85 6.61
CA VAL A 159 -5.33 -0.10 6.33
C VAL A 159 -5.87 -1.43 5.82
N GLY A 160 -6.95 -1.93 6.42
CA GLY A 160 -7.63 -3.14 6.02
C GLY A 160 -8.25 -3.03 4.62
N ASN A 161 -8.72 -1.85 4.21
CA ASN A 161 -9.17 -1.62 2.83
C ASN A 161 -8.00 -1.76 1.84
N LEU A 162 -6.85 -1.14 2.13
CA LEU A 162 -5.65 -1.28 1.29
C LEU A 162 -5.18 -2.74 1.20
N ALA A 163 -5.15 -3.45 2.33
CA ALA A 163 -4.83 -4.88 2.37
C ALA A 163 -5.84 -5.72 1.58
N GLY A 164 -7.13 -5.38 1.68
CA GLY A 164 -8.21 -5.99 0.92
C GLY A 164 -8.08 -5.78 -0.58
N ILE A 165 -7.71 -4.57 -1.02
CA ILE A 165 -7.40 -4.28 -2.43
C ILE A 165 -6.25 -5.17 -2.89
N PHE A 166 -5.13 -5.16 -2.17
CA PHE A 166 -3.97 -6.00 -2.50
C PHE A 166 -4.35 -7.49 -2.60
N TRP A 167 -5.19 -7.98 -1.69
CA TRP A 167 -5.68 -9.35 -1.72
C TRP A 167 -6.46 -9.72 -3.00
N GLN A 168 -7.23 -8.77 -3.55
CA GLN A 168 -7.96 -8.99 -4.80
C GLN A 168 -7.01 -9.19 -5.99
N PHE A 169 -5.87 -8.50 -6.00
CA PHE A 169 -4.81 -8.71 -7.00
C PHE A 169 -3.93 -9.93 -6.72
N TYR A 170 -3.94 -10.46 -5.50
CA TYR A 170 -3.15 -11.61 -5.12
C TYR A 170 -3.76 -12.92 -5.67
N SER A 171 -3.43 -13.22 -6.93
CA SER A 171 -3.90 -14.37 -7.70
C SER A 171 -2.79 -15.40 -7.98
N LYS A 172 -3.15 -16.60 -8.48
CA LYS A 172 -2.18 -17.60 -8.97
C LYS A 172 -1.27 -17.04 -10.08
N SER A 173 -1.81 -16.17 -10.95
CA SER A 173 -1.04 -15.49 -12.00
C SER A 173 0.01 -14.56 -11.40
N THR A 174 -0.36 -13.79 -10.37
CA THR A 174 0.55 -12.89 -9.65
C THR A 174 1.67 -13.66 -8.97
N LYS A 175 1.39 -14.82 -8.37
CA LYS A 175 2.43 -15.72 -7.82
C LYS A 175 3.40 -16.20 -8.89
N TYR A 176 2.90 -16.57 -10.08
CA TYR A 176 3.76 -16.96 -11.20
C TYR A 176 4.63 -15.80 -11.70
N ILE A 177 4.05 -14.61 -11.89
CA ILE A 177 4.78 -13.41 -12.33
C ILE A 177 5.84 -13.01 -11.31
N MET A 178 5.49 -12.95 -10.02
CA MET A 178 6.43 -12.65 -8.94
C MET A 178 7.54 -13.71 -8.84
N ALA A 179 7.21 -15.00 -8.97
CA ALA A 179 8.22 -16.06 -8.98
C ALA A 179 9.15 -15.94 -10.21
N LYS A 180 8.62 -15.60 -11.38
CA LYS A 180 9.39 -15.38 -12.61
C LYS A 180 10.31 -14.16 -12.47
N ALA A 181 9.80 -13.05 -11.92
CA ALA A 181 10.58 -11.83 -11.65
C ALA A 181 11.70 -12.11 -10.63
N LYS A 182 11.39 -12.78 -9.52
CA LYS A 182 12.38 -13.17 -8.50
C LYS A 182 13.46 -14.08 -9.07
N ARG A 183 13.12 -15.02 -9.96
CA ARG A 183 14.10 -15.86 -10.68
C ARG A 183 14.97 -15.03 -11.62
N LYS A 184 14.41 -14.05 -12.34
CA LYS A 184 15.17 -13.14 -13.22
C LYS A 184 16.17 -12.31 -12.41
N LEU A 185 15.72 -11.66 -11.33
CA LEU A 185 16.56 -10.87 -10.43
C LEU A 185 17.68 -11.71 -9.82
N LYS A 186 17.38 -12.92 -9.33
CA LYS A 186 18.40 -13.84 -8.81
C LYS A 186 19.43 -14.21 -9.87
N LYS A 187 19.01 -14.45 -11.11
CA LYS A 187 19.93 -14.75 -12.22
C LYS A 187 20.83 -13.56 -12.56
N GLN A 188 20.27 -12.34 -12.57
CA GLN A 188 21.05 -11.11 -12.78
C GLN A 188 22.06 -10.87 -11.65
N SER A 189 21.64 -11.02 -10.39
CA SER A 189 22.52 -10.89 -9.22
C SER A 189 23.67 -11.91 -9.25
N ILE A 190 23.41 -13.18 -9.55
CA ILE A 190 24.47 -14.20 -9.67
C ILE A 190 25.43 -13.87 -10.83
N PHE A 191 24.89 -13.41 -11.97
CA PHE A 191 25.72 -13.02 -13.10
C PHE A 191 26.59 -11.80 -12.78
N ARG A 192 26.05 -10.79 -12.09
CA ARG A 192 26.79 -9.61 -11.64
C ARG A 192 27.91 -10.02 -10.69
N GLU A 193 27.62 -10.84 -9.69
CA GLU A 193 28.63 -11.30 -8.73
C GLU A 193 29.78 -12.05 -9.42
N LYS A 194 29.46 -12.88 -10.42
CA LYS A 194 30.46 -13.62 -11.19
C LYS A 194 31.34 -12.72 -12.07
N ASN A 195 30.81 -11.60 -12.56
CA ASN A 195 31.49 -10.67 -13.48
C ASN A 195 31.55 -9.26 -12.87
N LYS A 196 31.89 -9.22 -11.57
CA LYS A 196 31.74 -8.03 -10.73
C LYS A 196 32.56 -6.86 -11.26
N VAL A 197 33.83 -7.12 -11.60
CA VAL A 197 34.78 -6.11 -12.09
C VAL A 197 34.27 -5.49 -13.40
N GLU A 198 33.81 -6.31 -14.34
CA GLU A 198 33.33 -5.84 -15.63
C GLU A 198 32.02 -5.06 -15.50
N CYS A 199 31.09 -5.55 -14.69
CA CYS A 199 29.82 -4.86 -14.45
C CYS A 199 30.03 -3.53 -13.71
N GLU A 200 30.89 -3.47 -12.69
CA GLU A 200 31.22 -2.23 -11.98
C GLU A 200 31.94 -1.23 -12.90
N THR A 201 32.81 -1.70 -13.80
CA THR A 201 33.47 -0.85 -14.79
C THR A 201 32.47 -0.19 -15.74
N ILE A 202 31.49 -0.96 -16.23
CA ILE A 202 30.45 -0.44 -17.12
C ILE A 202 29.51 0.51 -16.35
N SER A 203 29.09 0.13 -15.15
CA SER A 203 28.20 0.94 -14.30
C SER A 203 28.84 2.31 -14.00
N LYS A 204 30.13 2.32 -13.64
CA LYS A 204 30.89 3.54 -13.41
C LYS A 204 30.98 4.42 -14.67
N LEU A 205 31.23 3.83 -15.84
CA LEU A 205 31.25 4.58 -17.10
C LEU A 205 29.89 5.22 -17.40
N LEU A 206 28.80 4.47 -17.21
CA LEU A 206 27.45 4.99 -17.40
C LEU A 206 27.13 6.11 -16.40
N PHE A 207 27.55 5.95 -15.15
CA PHE A 207 27.40 6.97 -14.11
C PHE A 207 28.14 8.27 -14.47
N GLU A 208 29.39 8.17 -14.94
CA GLU A 208 30.19 9.33 -15.34
C GLU A 208 29.63 10.05 -16.58
N LYS A 209 29.06 9.32 -17.54
CA LYS A 209 28.54 9.87 -18.79
C LYS A 209 27.07 10.30 -18.71
N ASP A 210 26.34 9.77 -17.73
CA ASP A 210 24.95 10.08 -17.39
C ASP A 210 24.04 10.32 -18.61
N PRO A 211 23.86 9.33 -19.50
CA PRO A 211 23.25 9.53 -20.82
C PRO A 211 21.79 10.02 -20.78
N ILE A 212 21.12 9.85 -19.63
CA ILE A 212 19.71 10.23 -19.42
C ILE A 212 19.49 11.19 -18.24
N GLY A 213 20.56 11.70 -17.60
CA GLY A 213 20.43 12.77 -16.60
C GLY A 213 19.87 12.34 -15.25
N ILE A 214 20.11 11.11 -14.79
CA ILE A 214 19.56 10.57 -13.53
C ILE A 214 20.63 10.38 -12.44
N ASN A 215 21.86 10.80 -12.69
CA ASN A 215 22.93 10.77 -11.71
C ASN A 215 22.75 11.91 -10.67
N TYR A 216 22.76 11.54 -9.38
CA TYR A 216 22.95 12.42 -8.24
C TYR A 216 24.16 11.88 -7.46
N GLU A 217 25.13 12.73 -7.07
CA GLU A 217 26.47 12.35 -6.53
C GLU A 217 26.58 11.12 -5.58
N ASN A 218 25.50 10.71 -4.93
CA ASN A 218 25.40 9.58 -4.00
C ASN A 218 24.72 8.30 -4.55
N ASN A 219 24.11 8.26 -5.74
CA ASN A 219 23.43 7.07 -6.30
C ASN A 219 24.33 6.24 -7.24
N THR A 220 25.51 5.84 -6.75
CA THR A 220 26.55 5.19 -7.56
C THR A 220 26.17 3.81 -8.14
N ASP A 221 25.03 3.24 -7.74
CA ASP A 221 24.47 1.97 -8.23
C ASP A 221 23.34 2.13 -9.27
N GLU A 222 22.96 3.36 -9.63
CA GLU A 222 21.80 3.66 -10.48
C GLU A 222 21.85 2.92 -11.84
N TYR A 223 23.05 2.75 -12.40
CA TYR A 223 23.26 2.13 -13.72
C TYR A 223 23.67 0.64 -13.67
N ASP A 224 23.57 0.00 -12.50
CA ASP A 224 24.01 -1.39 -12.32
C ASP A 224 23.18 -2.39 -13.15
N SER A 225 21.89 -2.12 -13.35
CA SER A 225 20.99 -2.98 -14.12
C SER A 225 21.38 -2.98 -15.60
N GLU A 226 21.61 -1.80 -16.16
CA GLU A 226 22.04 -1.53 -17.53
C GLU A 226 23.40 -2.15 -17.78
N ALA A 227 24.35 -1.96 -16.84
CA ALA A 227 25.68 -2.53 -16.92
C ALA A 227 25.65 -4.07 -17.06
N VAL A 228 24.82 -4.75 -16.26
CA VAL A 228 24.63 -6.21 -16.36
C VAL A 228 24.06 -6.60 -17.73
N MET A 229 23.06 -5.87 -18.25
CA MET A 229 22.43 -6.19 -19.54
C MET A 229 23.36 -5.94 -20.73
N ILE A 230 24.16 -4.88 -20.68
CA ILE A 230 25.17 -4.57 -21.69
C ILE A 230 26.23 -5.67 -21.68
N PHE A 231 26.82 -5.99 -20.52
CA PHE A 231 27.88 -6.99 -20.43
C PHE A 231 27.45 -8.38 -20.92
N GLN A 232 26.21 -8.79 -20.64
CA GLN A 232 25.63 -10.05 -21.12
C GLN A 232 25.62 -10.21 -22.64
N LYS A 233 25.58 -9.10 -23.38
CA LYS A 233 25.46 -9.08 -24.85
C LYS A 233 26.69 -8.50 -25.54
N LEU A 234 27.61 -7.89 -24.79
CA LEU A 234 28.75 -7.15 -25.31
C LEU A 234 29.66 -8.02 -26.20
N ASN A 235 29.87 -9.28 -25.81
CA ASN A 235 30.68 -10.25 -26.58
C ASN A 235 30.14 -10.59 -27.98
N LYS A 236 28.91 -10.18 -28.31
CA LYS A 236 28.31 -10.37 -29.64
C LYS A 236 28.59 -9.20 -30.59
N CYS A 237 29.06 -8.06 -30.05
CA CYS A 237 29.35 -6.87 -30.83
C CYS A 237 30.69 -7.03 -31.57
N ARG A 238 30.76 -6.55 -32.81
CA ARG A 238 31.96 -6.67 -33.67
C ARG A 238 32.53 -5.33 -34.09
N SER A 239 31.79 -4.26 -33.86
CA SER A 239 32.16 -2.88 -34.16
C SER A 239 31.68 -1.93 -33.04
N VAL A 240 32.20 -0.70 -33.03
CA VAL A 240 31.70 0.38 -32.15
C VAL A 240 30.21 0.63 -32.39
N GLU A 241 29.76 0.56 -33.65
CA GLU A 241 28.36 0.77 -34.02
C GLU A 241 27.42 -0.29 -33.42
N ASP A 242 27.88 -1.55 -33.35
CA ASP A 242 27.13 -2.62 -32.67
C ASP A 242 26.99 -2.34 -31.18
N VAL A 243 28.06 -1.84 -30.54
CA VAL A 243 28.04 -1.48 -29.11
C VAL A 243 27.10 -0.30 -28.89
N LYS A 244 27.15 0.73 -29.74
CA LYS A 244 26.26 1.89 -29.67
C LYS A 244 24.80 1.47 -29.75
N THR A 245 24.48 0.61 -30.72
CA THR A 245 23.13 0.05 -30.89
C THR A 245 22.70 -0.78 -29.67
N LEU A 246 23.60 -1.61 -29.13
CA LEU A 246 23.34 -2.40 -27.92
C LEU A 246 23.03 -1.52 -26.71
N VAL A 247 23.87 -0.53 -26.42
CA VAL A 247 23.69 0.35 -25.26
C VAL A 247 22.39 1.13 -25.42
N TYR A 248 22.15 1.73 -26.58
CA TYR A 248 20.90 2.43 -26.86
C TYR A 248 19.66 1.55 -26.64
N GLN A 249 19.66 0.32 -27.18
CA GLN A 249 18.52 -0.58 -27.02
C GLN A 249 18.29 -0.98 -25.56
N VAL A 250 19.35 -1.14 -24.76
CA VAL A 250 19.20 -1.42 -23.32
C VAL A 250 18.48 -0.27 -22.63
N PHE A 251 18.82 0.98 -22.94
CA PHE A 251 18.17 2.15 -22.36
C PHE A 251 16.71 2.30 -22.84
N VAL A 252 16.44 2.08 -24.13
CA VAL A 252 15.06 2.06 -24.65
C VAL A 252 14.22 0.96 -23.99
N ASP A 253 14.80 -0.22 -23.76
CA ASP A 253 14.13 -1.34 -23.10
C ASP A 253 13.83 -1.08 -21.60
N GLN A 254 14.60 -0.21 -20.93
CA GLN A 254 14.42 0.12 -19.51
C GLN A 254 13.58 1.38 -19.28
N PHE A 255 13.78 2.41 -20.10
CA PHE A 255 13.26 3.75 -19.85
C PHE A 255 12.37 4.27 -20.96
N ASP A 256 12.10 3.49 -22.02
CA ASP A 256 11.45 3.94 -23.26
C ASP A 256 12.29 4.89 -24.14
N LYS A 257 11.78 5.19 -25.34
CA LYS A 257 12.50 5.97 -26.36
C LYS A 257 12.54 7.46 -26.05
N GLU A 258 11.53 7.98 -25.35
CA GLU A 258 11.46 9.41 -25.03
C GLU A 258 12.52 9.77 -23.99
N ILE A 259 12.67 8.93 -22.95
CA ILE A 259 13.68 9.14 -21.91
C ILE A 259 15.09 8.78 -22.40
N ALA A 260 15.24 7.69 -23.16
CA ALA A 260 16.55 7.31 -23.72
C ALA A 260 17.13 8.35 -24.69
N GLY A 261 16.28 9.19 -25.29
CA GLY A 261 16.74 10.26 -26.17
C GLY A 261 17.36 9.75 -27.49
N PRO A 262 18.18 10.59 -28.15
CA PRO A 262 18.80 10.26 -29.43
C PRO A 262 19.97 9.27 -29.26
N ILE A 263 20.15 8.36 -30.23
CA ILE A 263 21.18 7.31 -30.20
C ILE A 263 22.61 7.87 -30.18
N GLU A 264 22.77 9.10 -30.67
CA GLU A 264 24.03 9.84 -30.72
C GLU A 264 24.61 10.10 -29.32
N HIS A 265 23.78 10.20 -28.27
CA HIS A 265 24.24 10.36 -26.88
C HIS A 265 25.11 9.19 -26.39
N TYR A 266 25.00 8.03 -27.04
CA TYR A 266 25.66 6.80 -26.64
C TYR A 266 26.98 6.53 -27.39
N ALA A 267 27.40 7.44 -28.28
CA ALA A 267 28.60 7.25 -29.10
C ALA A 267 29.87 7.13 -28.25
N ASP A 268 30.12 8.08 -27.34
CA ASP A 268 31.30 8.08 -26.47
C ASP A 268 31.34 6.85 -25.56
N ILE A 269 30.19 6.47 -25.00
CA ILE A 269 30.04 5.26 -24.17
C ILE A 269 30.42 4.03 -24.99
N ALA A 270 29.95 3.94 -26.24
CA ALA A 270 30.21 2.80 -27.11
C ALA A 270 31.68 2.67 -27.50
N GLU A 271 32.36 3.78 -27.79
CA GLU A 271 33.79 3.78 -28.10
C GLU A 271 34.62 3.29 -26.92
N GLU A 272 34.35 3.80 -25.72
CA GLU A 272 35.06 3.40 -24.51
C GLU A 272 34.84 1.93 -24.17
N LEU A 273 33.60 1.44 -24.28
CA LEU A 273 33.28 0.02 -24.06
C LEU A 273 33.94 -0.88 -25.10
N TYR A 274 33.90 -0.52 -26.39
CA TYR A 274 34.52 -1.30 -27.44
C TYR A 274 36.05 -1.39 -27.24
N LYS A 275 36.69 -0.27 -26.92
CA LYS A 275 38.13 -0.21 -26.63
C LYS A 275 38.51 -1.09 -25.43
N LYS A 276 37.77 -0.99 -24.32
CA LYS A 276 38.06 -1.72 -23.08
C LYS A 276 37.82 -3.23 -23.20
N PHE A 277 36.73 -3.65 -23.84
CA PHE A 277 36.29 -5.05 -23.78
C PHE A 277 36.48 -5.85 -25.07
N LEU A 278 36.57 -5.21 -26.24
CA LEU A 278 36.53 -5.92 -27.54
C LEU A 278 37.78 -5.68 -28.40
N GLN A 279 38.48 -4.55 -28.21
CA GLN A 279 39.71 -4.26 -28.95
C GLN A 279 40.94 -4.97 -28.37
N ILE A 280 40.99 -5.20 -27.06
CA ILE A 280 42.15 -5.81 -26.36
C ILE A 280 42.19 -7.34 -26.53
N GLY A 281 41.07 -7.99 -26.88
CA GLY A 281 40.96 -9.44 -27.08
C GLY A 281 41.27 -9.95 -28.50
N LYS A 282 41.76 -9.10 -29.42
CA LYS A 282 42.13 -9.46 -30.81
C LYS A 282 43.65 -9.60 -31.03
N LYS A 283 44.41 -9.93 -29.99
CA LYS A 283 45.82 -10.34 -30.13
C LYS A 283 45.96 -11.85 -30.02
#